data_AF-A0A544UGC5-F1
#
_entry.id   AF-A0A544UGC5-F1
#
_cell.length_a   1.000
_cell.length_b   1.000
_cell.length_c   1.000
_cell.angle_alpha   90.00
_cell.angle_beta   90.00
_cell.angle_gamma   90.00
#
_symmetry.space_group_name_H-M   'P 1'
#
loop_
_entity.id
_entity.type
_entity.pdbx_description
1 polymer ?
#
loop_
_entity_poly.entity_id
_entity_poly.type
_entity_poly.pdbx_seq_one_letter_code
_entity_poly.pdbx_strand_id
1 'polypeptide(L)'
;MIVIEEIKYFIDAHFIPGIGWELIEDVVIDHRKLSKEERTKFKEEILYIKNLLEQNQFEIVKKIIVNSNLEGTKLSDIEHMQRFVNEILPIIEKFELKKDISYIPLESLKYMFETIIIPTKTSLSYPFLAIDIQREGDTFIQHFKQDLEYVEQAFKKNDKSKIEEILQISHEKGVYIFDSEYRDSFIQEVMKSLS
;
A
#
# COMPACT_ATOMS: atom_id res chain seq x y z
N MET A 1 -10.90 2.60 28.61
CA MET A 1 -9.77 1.66 28.58
C MET A 1 -9.02 1.95 27.29
N ILE A 2 -7.70 2.16 27.33
CA ILE A 2 -6.94 2.46 26.12
C ILE A 2 -6.52 1.13 25.51
N VAL A 3 -6.93 0.88 24.27
CA VAL A 3 -6.63 -0.31 23.47
C VAL A 3 -5.97 0.20 22.18
N ILE A 4 -4.90 -0.45 21.77
CA ILE A 4 -4.17 -0.16 20.52
C ILE A 4 -4.56 -1.22 19.48
N GLU A 5 -5.67 -0.99 18.81
CA GLU A 5 -6.32 -1.99 17.95
C GLU A 5 -5.50 -2.29 16.70
N GLU A 6 -4.91 -1.26 16.08
CA GLU A 6 -4.12 -1.43 14.86
C GLU A 6 -2.76 -2.06 15.15
N ILE A 7 -2.09 -1.66 16.23
CA ILE A 7 -0.85 -2.33 16.67
C ILE A 7 -1.12 -3.79 17.00
N LYS A 8 -2.22 -4.09 17.68
CA LYS A 8 -2.60 -5.48 17.96
C LYS A 8 -2.82 -6.26 16.66
N TYR A 9 -3.57 -5.70 15.71
CA TYR A 9 -3.82 -6.34 14.41
C TYR A 9 -2.51 -6.62 13.66
N PHE A 10 -1.59 -5.66 13.64
CA PHE A 10 -0.25 -5.82 13.07
C PHE A 10 0.53 -6.98 13.74
N ILE A 11 0.53 -7.04 15.06
CA ILE A 11 1.24 -8.07 15.82
C ILE A 11 0.61 -9.45 15.61
N ASP A 12 -0.71 -9.54 15.61
CA ASP A 12 -1.44 -10.79 15.41
C ASP A 12 -1.17 -11.36 14.01
N ALA A 13 -1.12 -10.50 12.98
CA ALA A 13 -0.86 -10.90 11.61
C ALA A 13 0.60 -11.31 11.36
N HIS A 14 1.56 -10.60 11.97
CA HIS A 14 2.95 -10.69 11.53
C HIS A 14 3.94 -11.14 12.61
N PHE A 15 3.62 -11.00 13.89
CA PHE A 15 4.54 -11.37 14.99
C PHE A 15 4.19 -12.70 15.65
N ILE A 16 2.92 -13.10 15.66
CA ILE A 16 2.51 -14.45 16.08
C ILE A 16 3.11 -15.57 15.22
N PRO A 17 3.29 -15.43 13.89
CA PRO A 17 3.97 -16.43 13.06
C PRO A 17 5.47 -16.63 13.38
N GLY A 18 6.06 -15.81 14.26
CA GLY A 18 7.46 -15.91 14.65
C GLY A 18 8.44 -15.11 13.78
N ILE A 19 7.96 -14.16 12.97
CA ILE A 19 8.81 -13.33 12.11
C ILE A 19 9.85 -12.58 12.95
N GLY A 20 11.14 -12.76 12.65
CA GLY A 20 12.23 -12.09 13.33
C GLY A 20 12.28 -10.58 13.07
N TRP A 21 12.98 -9.84 13.93
CA TRP A 21 13.12 -8.39 13.79
C TRP A 21 13.83 -8.00 12.49
N GLU A 22 14.64 -8.90 11.93
CA GLU A 22 15.33 -8.72 10.65
C GLU A 22 14.40 -8.62 9.43
N LEU A 23 13.16 -9.09 9.54
CA LEU A 23 12.14 -9.02 8.48
C LEU A 23 11.09 -7.93 8.73
N ILE A 24 11.33 -7.06 9.72
CA ILE A 24 10.33 -6.09 10.17
C ILE A 24 9.99 -5.05 9.10
N GLU A 25 10.98 -4.68 8.28
CA GLU A 25 10.79 -3.73 7.19
C GLU A 25 9.83 -4.28 6.12
N ASP A 26 10.02 -5.53 5.70
CA ASP A 26 9.15 -6.19 4.72
C ASP A 26 7.72 -6.31 5.24
N VAL A 27 7.57 -6.62 6.52
CA VAL A 27 6.28 -6.73 7.19
C VAL A 27 5.55 -5.38 7.26
N VAL A 28 6.25 -4.30 7.63
CA VAL A 28 5.65 -2.96 7.66
C VAL A 28 5.26 -2.50 6.26
N ILE A 29 6.03 -2.88 5.23
CA ILE A 29 5.68 -2.64 3.83
C ILE A 29 4.42 -3.41 3.45
N ASP A 30 4.32 -4.71 3.79
CA ASP A 30 3.14 -5.53 3.49
C ASP A 30 1.87 -5.04 4.20
N HIS A 31 2.01 -4.59 5.45
CA HIS A 31 0.94 -3.95 6.22
C HIS A 31 0.40 -2.67 5.55
N ARG A 32 1.13 -2.06 4.59
CA ARG A 32 0.61 -0.94 3.80
C ARG A 32 -0.49 -1.30 2.82
N LYS A 33 -0.77 -2.58 2.59
CA LYS A 33 -1.93 -3.04 1.80
C LYS A 33 -3.26 -2.68 2.47
N LEU A 34 -3.23 -2.23 3.73
CA LEU A 34 -4.37 -1.70 4.47
C LEU A 34 -4.75 -0.28 4.04
N SER A 35 -5.99 0.10 4.35
CA SER A 35 -6.55 1.40 4.01
C SER A 35 -5.75 2.56 4.62
N LYS A 36 -5.89 3.76 4.05
CA LYS A 36 -5.28 4.98 4.59
C LYS A 36 -5.72 5.26 6.04
N GLU A 37 -6.96 4.93 6.38
CA GLU A 37 -7.49 5.13 7.73
C GLU A 37 -6.78 4.22 8.74
N GLU A 38 -6.65 2.92 8.44
CA GLU A 38 -5.92 1.94 9.26
C GLU A 38 -4.45 2.34 9.41
N ARG A 39 -3.78 2.73 8.32
CA ARG A 39 -2.38 3.21 8.37
C ARG A 39 -2.20 4.46 9.23
N THR A 40 -3.16 5.39 9.18
CA THR A 40 -3.12 6.62 9.98
C THR A 40 -3.29 6.28 11.47
N LYS A 41 -4.27 5.44 11.81
CA LYS A 41 -4.50 4.98 13.18
C LYS A 41 -3.32 4.19 13.73
N PHE A 42 -2.74 3.28 12.94
CA PHE A 42 -1.53 2.53 13.32
C PHE A 42 -0.38 3.47 13.69
N LYS A 43 -0.14 4.51 12.88
CA LYS A 43 0.87 5.53 13.20
C LYS A 43 0.51 6.33 14.45
N GLU A 44 -0.74 6.77 14.59
CA GLU A 44 -1.20 7.51 15.77
C GLU A 44 -1.00 6.71 17.06
N GLU A 45 -1.30 5.42 17.05
CA GLU A 45 -1.06 4.52 18.18
C GLU A 45 0.43 4.39 18.51
N ILE A 46 1.30 4.25 17.49
CA ILE A 46 2.76 4.18 17.70
C ILE A 46 3.29 5.49 18.30
N LEU A 47 2.84 6.64 17.78
CA LEU A 47 3.22 7.95 18.30
C LEU A 47 2.71 8.18 19.73
N TYR A 48 1.51 7.69 20.04
CA TYR A 48 0.96 7.74 21.38
C TYR A 48 1.85 6.96 22.36
N ILE A 49 2.23 5.72 22.02
CA ILE A 49 3.14 4.91 22.85
C ILE A 49 4.52 5.57 22.97
N LYS A 50 5.07 6.11 21.87
CA LYS A 50 6.35 6.86 21.89
C LYS A 50 6.32 7.97 22.93
N ASN A 51 5.27 8.79 22.92
CA ASN A 51 5.13 9.88 23.87
C ASN A 51 5.01 9.39 25.33
N LEU A 52 4.30 8.29 25.60
CA LEU A 52 4.24 7.69 26.94
C LEU A 52 5.62 7.21 27.41
N LEU A 53 6.39 6.58 26.53
CA LEU A 53 7.74 6.07 26.83
C LEU A 53 8.72 7.23 27.11
N GLU A 54 8.69 8.28 26.29
CA GLU A 54 9.52 9.48 26.47
C GLU A 54 9.20 10.24 27.77
N GLN A 55 7.93 10.22 28.19
CA GLN A 55 7.47 10.79 29.46
C GLN A 55 7.65 9.85 30.66
N ASN A 56 8.27 8.68 30.47
CA ASN A 56 8.43 7.65 31.51
C ASN A 56 7.11 7.18 32.14
N GLN A 57 5.98 7.25 31.42
CA GLN A 57 4.66 6.82 31.88
C GLN A 57 4.50 5.28 31.78
N PHE A 58 5.47 4.52 32.30
CA PHE A 58 5.55 3.07 32.13
C PHE A 58 4.35 2.32 32.72
N GLU A 59 3.74 2.83 33.78
CA GLU A 59 2.53 2.23 34.36
C GLU A 59 1.33 2.30 33.41
N ILE A 60 1.27 3.30 32.54
CA ILE A 60 0.24 3.39 31.49
C ILE A 60 0.56 2.40 30.37
N VAL A 61 1.82 2.31 29.95
CA VAL A 61 2.26 1.37 28.91
C VAL A 61 1.99 -0.08 29.34
N LYS A 62 2.29 -0.44 30.59
CA LYS A 62 1.95 -1.78 31.14
C LYS A 62 0.44 -2.06 31.07
N LYS A 63 -0.40 -1.08 31.41
CA LYS A 63 -1.85 -1.23 31.27
C LYS A 63 -2.29 -1.44 29.83
N ILE A 64 -1.65 -0.78 28.86
CA ILE A 64 -1.93 -0.97 27.43
C ILE A 64 -1.58 -2.39 27.00
N ILE A 65 -0.42 -2.91 27.41
CA ILE A 65 0.02 -4.29 27.11
C ILE A 65 -1.03 -5.30 27.59
N VAL A 66 -1.46 -5.18 28.85
CA VAL A 66 -2.47 -6.08 29.44
C VAL A 66 -3.82 -5.93 28.73
N ASN A 67 -4.33 -4.70 28.61
CA ASN A 67 -5.66 -4.45 28.04
C ASN A 67 -5.77 -4.80 26.56
N SER A 68 -4.64 -4.81 25.83
CA SER A 68 -4.58 -5.15 24.41
C SER A 68 -4.20 -6.63 24.18
N ASN A 69 -4.06 -7.42 25.25
CA ASN A 69 -3.66 -8.83 25.21
C ASN A 69 -2.31 -9.08 24.52
N LEU A 70 -1.33 -8.20 24.75
CA LEU A 70 0.02 -8.33 24.19
C LEU A 70 0.96 -9.17 25.08
N GLU A 71 0.44 -9.70 26.19
CA GLU A 71 1.17 -10.61 27.06
C GLU A 71 1.57 -11.88 26.30
N GLY A 72 2.84 -12.28 26.38
CA GLY A 72 3.38 -13.42 25.63
C GLY A 72 3.73 -13.13 24.17
N THR A 73 3.56 -11.89 23.70
CA THR A 73 4.04 -11.44 22.38
C THR A 73 5.43 -10.80 22.48
N LYS A 74 6.03 -10.42 21.34
CA LYS A 74 7.26 -9.62 21.31
C LYS A 74 7.07 -8.17 21.77
N LEU A 75 5.91 -7.78 22.30
CA LEU A 75 5.63 -6.47 22.92
C LEU A 75 5.22 -6.59 24.39
N SER A 76 5.55 -7.71 25.04
CA SER A 76 5.08 -8.02 26.40
C SER A 76 5.67 -7.15 27.51
N ASP A 77 6.67 -6.32 27.23
CA ASP A 77 7.28 -5.44 28.22
C ASP A 77 7.71 -4.08 27.62
N ILE A 78 8.19 -3.19 28.49
CA ILE A 78 8.58 -1.83 28.14
C ILE A 78 9.74 -1.79 27.16
N GLU A 79 10.75 -2.65 27.34
CA GLU A 79 11.95 -2.68 26.50
C GLU A 79 11.57 -3.06 25.07
N HIS A 80 10.78 -4.11 24.95
CA HIS A 80 10.26 -4.61 23.69
C HIS A 80 9.31 -3.62 23.00
N MET A 81 8.43 -2.96 23.75
CA MET A 81 7.57 -1.90 23.24
C MET A 81 8.38 -0.71 22.73
N GLN A 82 9.45 -0.34 23.45
CA GLN A 82 10.33 0.75 23.03
C GLN A 82 11.15 0.38 21.79
N ARG A 83 11.64 -0.86 21.71
CA ARG A 83 12.27 -1.38 20.50
C ARG A 83 11.33 -1.32 19.29
N PHE A 84 10.09 -1.77 19.46
CA PHE A 84 9.08 -1.72 18.41
C PHE A 84 8.84 -0.30 17.91
N VAL A 85 8.60 0.66 18.80
CA VAL A 85 8.42 2.07 18.40
C VAL A 85 9.64 2.59 17.64
N ASN A 86 10.85 2.28 18.12
CA ASN A 86 12.09 2.76 17.52
C ASN A 86 12.40 2.13 16.16
N GLU A 87 11.99 0.88 15.92
CA GLU A 87 12.21 0.21 14.63
C GLU A 87 11.10 0.53 13.63
N ILE A 88 9.83 0.52 14.07
CA ILE A 88 8.68 0.69 13.18
C ILE A 88 8.50 2.14 12.75
N LEU A 89 8.61 3.11 13.67
CA LEU A 89 8.29 4.49 13.34
C LEU A 89 9.19 5.05 12.23
N PRO A 90 10.52 4.83 12.21
CA PRO A 90 11.36 5.24 11.10
C PRO A 90 11.01 4.54 9.78
N ILE A 91 10.52 3.30 9.82
CA ILE A 91 10.09 2.56 8.62
C ILE A 91 8.78 3.16 8.09
N ILE A 92 7.80 3.39 8.97
CA ILE A 92 6.58 4.12 8.62
C ILE A 92 6.95 5.47 8.02
N GLU A 93 7.76 6.28 8.70
CA GLU A 93 8.19 7.60 8.21
C GLU A 93 8.96 7.51 6.89
N LYS A 94 9.87 6.55 6.72
CA LYS A 94 10.61 6.29 5.47
C LYS A 94 9.66 6.04 4.29
N PHE A 95 8.55 5.34 4.54
CA PHE A 95 7.58 4.96 3.50
C PHE A 95 6.34 5.86 3.43
N GLU A 96 6.10 6.68 4.44
CA GLU A 96 5.09 7.73 4.51
C GLU A 96 5.62 9.04 3.90
N LEU A 97 6.94 9.27 4.00
CA LEU A 97 7.69 10.36 3.39
C LEU A 97 8.21 10.04 1.98
N LYS A 98 7.72 9.00 1.31
CA LYS A 98 7.77 8.97 -0.17
C LYS A 98 6.74 9.97 -0.72
N LYS A 99 6.97 11.25 -0.40
CA LYS A 99 6.29 12.42 -0.93
C LYS A 99 6.82 12.85 -2.30
N ASP A 100 7.81 12.14 -2.85
CA ASP A 100 8.21 12.24 -4.25
C ASP A 100 8.90 10.91 -4.65
N ILE A 101 8.15 9.82 -4.84
CA ILE A 101 8.60 8.95 -5.94
C ILE A 101 8.33 9.83 -7.16
N SER A 102 9.37 10.28 -7.85
CA SER A 102 9.17 11.02 -9.09
C SER A 102 8.28 10.18 -9.99
N TYR A 103 7.19 10.77 -10.47
CA TYR A 103 6.34 10.13 -11.46
C TYR A 103 7.21 9.74 -12.66
N ILE A 104 7.28 8.44 -12.94
CA ILE A 104 7.88 7.88 -14.14
C ILE A 104 6.70 7.42 -15.01
N PRO A 105 6.50 8.01 -16.20
CA PRO A 105 5.39 7.64 -17.06
C PRO A 105 5.33 6.15 -17.35
N LEU A 106 4.13 5.60 -17.27
CA LEU A 106 3.75 4.21 -17.57
C LEU A 106 4.31 3.16 -16.61
N GLU A 107 5.07 3.52 -15.58
CA GLU A 107 5.70 2.56 -14.68
C GLU A 107 4.68 1.85 -13.78
N SER A 108 3.67 2.56 -13.29
CA SER A 108 2.63 1.96 -12.43
C SER A 108 1.68 1.11 -13.26
N LEU A 109 1.41 1.52 -14.50
CA LEU A 109 0.67 0.75 -15.48
C LEU A 109 1.37 -0.57 -15.84
N LYS A 110 2.70 -0.53 -16.08
CA LYS A 110 3.52 -1.72 -16.32
C LYS A 110 3.47 -2.67 -15.14
N TYR A 111 3.74 -2.18 -13.93
CA TYR A 111 3.65 -2.98 -12.70
C TYR A 111 2.27 -3.62 -12.55
N MET A 112 1.21 -2.89 -12.88
CA MET A 112 -0.14 -3.44 -12.81
C MET A 112 -0.32 -4.63 -13.76
N PHE A 113 0.11 -4.52 -15.01
CA PHE A 113 0.00 -5.64 -15.95
C PHE A 113 0.88 -6.84 -15.58
N GLU A 114 1.93 -6.63 -14.81
CA GLU A 114 2.79 -7.70 -14.30
C GLU A 114 2.21 -8.44 -13.10
N THR A 115 1.42 -7.74 -12.27
CA THR A 115 0.90 -8.28 -11.01
C THR A 115 -0.47 -8.93 -11.15
N ILE A 116 -1.25 -8.62 -12.20
CA ILE A 116 -2.54 -9.29 -12.41
C ILE A 116 -2.32 -10.71 -12.95
N ILE A 117 -2.87 -11.70 -12.23
CA ILE A 117 -2.90 -13.09 -12.66
C ILE A 117 -3.94 -13.25 -13.77
N ILE A 118 -3.48 -13.25 -15.02
CA ILE A 118 -4.27 -13.50 -16.22
C ILE A 118 -4.50 -15.02 -16.37
N PRO A 119 -5.74 -15.54 -16.33
CA PRO A 119 -6.01 -16.94 -16.66
C PRO A 119 -5.55 -17.25 -18.09
N THR A 120 -4.75 -18.29 -18.25
CA THR A 120 -3.92 -18.60 -19.44
C THR A 120 -4.65 -18.86 -20.77
N LYS A 121 -5.98 -18.74 -20.87
CA LYS A 121 -6.75 -19.19 -22.06
C LYS A 121 -7.97 -18.38 -22.46
N THR A 122 -8.11 -17.14 -22.02
CA THR A 122 -9.14 -16.24 -22.56
C THR A 122 -8.43 -15.10 -23.26
N SER A 123 -8.80 -14.83 -24.52
CA SER A 123 -8.59 -13.54 -25.15
C SER A 123 -9.30 -12.50 -24.27
N LEU A 124 -8.56 -11.97 -23.30
CA LEU A 124 -9.09 -11.19 -22.20
C LEU A 124 -9.31 -9.77 -22.70
N SER A 125 -10.54 -9.50 -23.13
CA SER A 125 -11.19 -8.23 -22.79
C SER A 125 -11.08 -8.09 -21.28
N TYR A 126 -10.13 -7.27 -20.84
CA TYR A 126 -9.60 -7.32 -19.49
C TYR A 126 -10.55 -6.63 -18.50
N PRO A 127 -11.13 -7.34 -17.51
CA PRO A 127 -11.80 -6.67 -16.41
C PRO A 127 -10.73 -6.12 -15.48
N PHE A 128 -10.59 -4.81 -15.47
CA PHE A 128 -9.75 -4.15 -14.49
C PHE A 128 -10.43 -4.25 -13.13
N LEU A 129 -9.88 -5.07 -12.24
CA LEU A 129 -10.38 -5.19 -10.87
C LEU A 129 -9.87 -3.99 -10.09
N ALA A 130 -10.65 -2.91 -10.09
CA ALA A 130 -10.41 -1.73 -9.25
C ALA A 130 -10.11 -2.11 -7.79
N ILE A 131 -10.72 -3.20 -7.31
CA ILE A 131 -10.51 -3.76 -5.97
C ILE A 131 -9.04 -4.16 -5.73
N ASP A 132 -8.36 -4.74 -6.71
CA ASP A 132 -6.97 -5.17 -6.55
C ASP A 132 -6.03 -3.96 -6.51
N ILE A 133 -6.38 -2.88 -7.22
CA ILE A 133 -5.59 -1.63 -7.22
C ILE A 133 -5.84 -0.78 -6.00
N GLN A 134 -7.08 -0.74 -5.50
CA GLN A 134 -7.39 -0.07 -4.25
C GLN A 134 -6.61 -0.66 -3.06
N ARG A 135 -6.13 -1.90 -3.17
CA ARG A 135 -5.25 -2.56 -2.20
C ARG A 135 -3.78 -2.18 -2.36
N GLU A 136 -3.38 -1.61 -3.50
CA GLU A 136 -2.06 -1.02 -3.68
C GLU A 136 -2.04 0.36 -3.00
N GLY A 137 -1.06 0.66 -2.15
CA GLY A 137 -1.10 1.88 -1.32
C GLY A 137 -1.21 3.20 -2.11
N ASP A 138 -1.65 4.28 -1.45
CA ASP A 138 -2.02 5.58 -2.08
C ASP A 138 -1.05 6.12 -3.14
N THR A 139 0.27 5.95 -2.95
CA THR A 139 1.28 6.43 -3.90
C THR A 139 1.19 5.72 -5.24
N PHE A 140 0.97 4.39 -5.22
CA PHE A 140 0.74 3.63 -6.44
C PHE A 140 -0.55 4.08 -7.11
N ILE A 141 -1.64 4.20 -6.34
CA ILE A 141 -2.94 4.65 -6.88
C ILE A 141 -2.78 6.02 -7.55
N GLN A 142 -2.08 6.96 -6.93
CA GLN A 142 -1.84 8.28 -7.49
C GLN A 142 -1.05 8.21 -8.82
N HIS A 143 0.06 7.47 -8.86
CA HIS A 143 0.86 7.33 -10.07
C HIS A 143 0.13 6.58 -11.17
N PHE A 144 -0.68 5.59 -10.80
CA PHE A 144 -1.52 4.87 -11.71
C PHE A 144 -2.59 5.78 -12.34
N LYS A 145 -3.20 6.68 -11.55
CA LYS A 145 -4.09 7.73 -12.09
C LYS A 145 -3.35 8.65 -13.07
N GLN A 146 -2.11 9.05 -12.73
CA GLN A 146 -1.28 9.86 -13.63
C GLN A 146 -0.93 9.12 -14.93
N ASP A 147 -0.70 7.80 -14.87
CA ASP A 147 -0.49 6.97 -16.06
C ASP A 147 -1.75 6.92 -16.94
N LEU A 148 -2.95 6.79 -16.34
CA LEU A 148 -4.21 6.84 -17.09
C LEU A 148 -4.45 8.22 -17.73
N GLU A 149 -4.15 9.31 -17.04
CA GLU A 149 -4.20 10.66 -17.60
C GLU A 149 -3.19 10.82 -18.74
N TYR A 150 -2.00 10.26 -18.60
CA TYR A 150 -0.97 10.25 -19.66
C TYR A 150 -1.46 9.50 -20.90
N VAL A 151 -2.07 8.33 -20.72
CA VAL A 151 -2.70 7.55 -21.81
C VAL A 151 -3.78 8.39 -22.48
N GLU A 152 -4.72 8.93 -21.71
CA GLU A 152 -5.83 9.73 -22.25
C GLU A 152 -5.32 10.93 -23.07
N GLN A 153 -4.28 11.62 -22.58
CA GLN A 153 -3.67 12.75 -23.29
C GLN A 153 -2.95 12.33 -24.57
N ALA A 154 -2.24 11.20 -24.58
CA ALA A 154 -1.54 10.69 -25.76
C ALA A 154 -2.54 10.44 -26.92
N PHE A 155 -3.67 9.79 -26.62
CA PHE A 155 -4.72 9.53 -27.60
C PHE A 155 -5.47 10.80 -28.02
N LYS A 156 -5.83 11.70 -27.09
CA LYS A 156 -6.47 13.00 -27.44
C LYS A 156 -5.60 13.86 -28.35
N LYS A 157 -4.28 13.84 -28.16
CA LYS A 157 -3.31 14.60 -28.97
C LYS A 157 -2.85 13.86 -30.24
N ASN A 158 -3.27 12.61 -30.43
CA ASN A 158 -2.80 11.73 -31.50
C ASN A 158 -1.26 11.65 -31.56
N ASP A 159 -0.61 11.56 -30.39
CA ASP A 159 0.85 11.48 -30.24
C ASP A 159 1.31 10.05 -30.58
N LYS A 160 1.64 9.81 -31.85
CA LYS A 160 1.95 8.48 -32.38
C LYS A 160 3.01 7.72 -31.59
N SER A 161 4.09 8.41 -31.18
CA SER A 161 5.19 7.77 -30.46
C SER A 161 4.74 7.23 -29.11
N LYS A 162 3.93 8.01 -28.38
CA LYS A 162 3.41 7.60 -27.07
C LYS A 162 2.34 6.53 -27.19
N ILE A 163 1.48 6.65 -28.20
CA ILE A 163 0.46 5.65 -28.49
C ILE A 163 1.13 4.30 -28.77
N GLU A 164 2.17 4.28 -29.60
CA GLU A 164 2.91 3.05 -29.92
C GLU A 164 3.56 2.44 -28.67
N GLU A 165 4.17 3.25 -27.81
CA GLU A 165 4.74 2.80 -26.52
C GLU A 165 3.66 2.18 -25.60
N ILE A 166 2.52 2.85 -25.44
CA ILE A 166 1.40 2.37 -24.61
C ILE A 166 0.87 1.04 -25.13
N LEU A 167 0.65 0.95 -26.45
CA LEU A 167 0.14 -0.26 -27.10
C LEU A 167 1.16 -1.40 -27.02
N GLN A 168 2.46 -1.11 -27.15
CA GLN A 168 3.49 -2.13 -26.99
C GLN A 168 3.45 -2.74 -25.58
N ILE A 169 3.47 -1.88 -24.54
CA ILE A 169 3.43 -2.31 -23.14
C ILE A 169 2.18 -3.17 -22.85
N SER A 170 1.03 -2.77 -23.37
CA SER A 170 -0.22 -3.49 -23.13
C SER A 170 -0.27 -4.82 -23.90
N HIS A 171 0.12 -4.82 -25.18
CA HIS A 171 0.10 -6.02 -26.03
C HIS A 171 1.10 -7.08 -25.56
N GLU A 172 2.27 -6.70 -25.05
CA GLU A 172 3.24 -7.64 -24.45
C GLU A 172 2.63 -8.47 -23.30
N LYS A 173 1.57 -7.94 -22.66
CA LYS A 173 0.85 -8.59 -21.56
C LYS A 173 -0.55 -9.07 -21.98
N GLY A 174 -0.89 -9.06 -23.26
CA GLY A 174 -2.19 -9.49 -23.78
C GLY A 174 -3.35 -8.56 -23.43
N VAL A 175 -3.06 -7.29 -23.10
CA VAL A 175 -4.04 -6.25 -22.81
C VAL A 175 -4.31 -5.43 -24.07
N TYR A 176 -5.53 -5.57 -24.60
CA TYR A 176 -5.95 -4.90 -25.85
C TYR A 176 -6.92 -3.74 -25.61
N ILE A 177 -7.36 -3.47 -24.38
CA ILE A 177 -8.39 -2.44 -24.13
C ILE A 177 -8.04 -1.04 -24.68
N PHE A 178 -6.75 -0.70 -24.76
CA PHE A 178 -6.27 0.57 -25.28
C PHE A 178 -6.30 0.69 -26.81
N ASP A 179 -6.38 -0.42 -27.54
CA ASP A 179 -6.60 -0.44 -29.00
C ASP A 179 -8.08 -0.38 -29.39
N SER A 180 -8.97 -0.54 -28.40
CA SER A 180 -10.39 -0.74 -28.63
C SER A 180 -11.22 0.56 -28.54
N GLU A 181 -12.46 0.50 -29.03
CA GLU A 181 -13.45 1.56 -28.86
C GLU A 181 -13.83 1.83 -27.39
N TYR A 182 -13.54 0.89 -26.48
CA TYR A 182 -13.87 0.96 -25.05
C TYR A 182 -12.79 1.63 -24.20
N ARG A 183 -11.68 2.08 -24.79
CA ARG A 183 -10.55 2.70 -24.06
C ARG A 183 -11.01 3.83 -23.14
N ASP A 184 -11.76 4.78 -23.68
CA ASP A 184 -12.08 6.01 -22.95
C ASP A 184 -13.07 5.74 -21.82
N SER A 185 -14.06 4.87 -22.05
CA SER A 185 -14.98 4.40 -21.01
C SER A 185 -14.26 3.63 -19.91
N PHE A 186 -13.29 2.80 -20.29
CA PHE A 186 -12.46 2.05 -19.36
C PHE A 186 -11.67 2.98 -18.43
N ILE A 187 -10.95 3.96 -19.00
CA ILE A 187 -10.16 4.92 -18.21
C ILE A 187 -11.07 5.65 -17.21
N GLN A 188 -12.26 6.09 -17.65
CA GLN A 188 -13.20 6.80 -16.77
C GLN A 188 -13.72 5.92 -15.63
N GLU A 189 -14.09 4.67 -15.93
CA GLU A 189 -14.59 3.73 -14.92
C GLU A 189 -13.52 3.44 -13.85
N VAL A 190 -12.29 3.20 -14.29
CA VAL A 190 -11.15 2.99 -13.39
C VAL A 190 -10.87 4.22 -12.55
N MET A 191 -10.75 5.41 -13.16
CA MET A 191 -10.50 6.66 -12.43
C MET A 191 -11.58 6.93 -11.36
N LYS A 192 -12.85 6.66 -11.68
CA LYS A 192 -13.96 6.79 -10.74
C LYS A 192 -13.87 5.79 -9.59
N SER A 193 -13.50 4.54 -9.89
CA SER A 193 -13.35 3.50 -8.87
C SER A 193 -12.20 3.77 -7.90
N LEU A 194 -11.14 4.44 -8.34
CA LEU A 194 -9.97 4.75 -7.52
C LEU A 194 -10.10 6.08 -6.74
N SER A 195 -11.23 6.79 -6.86
CA SER A 195 -11.48 8.10 -6.23
C SER A 195 -12.15 7.96 -4.87
#